data_AF-A0A847TEM4-F1
#
_entry.id   AF-A0A847TEM4-F1
#
_cell.length_a   1.000
_cell.length_b   1.000
_cell.length_c   1.000
_cell.angle_alpha   90.00
_cell.angle_beta   90.00
_cell.angle_gamma   90.00
#
_symmetry.space_group_name_H-M   'P 1'
#
loop_
_entity.id
_entity.type
_entity.pdbx_description
1 polymer ?
#
loop_
_entity_poly.entity_id
_entity_poly.type
_entity_poly.pdbx_seq_one_letter_code
_entity_poly.pdbx_strand_id
1 'polypeptide(L)'
;MIDSENMSTSDYYDYASRFQKKIETVSGIIMYPDHEGIPQDVLLVPFKITEEKSLEQTIIEAVRIHGDKTIFTYFQNIKWIMPDLDGQLKNWPFLKGTFIGQHYFMSPVVRLSYGAITFDQTVIEQEPGEVDVHRQLCFEFCGHQFDIDVVEFPLQLGVPKLFTKLEINT
;
A
#
# COMPACT_ATOMS: atom_id res chain seq x y z
N MET A 1 -8.53 -24.39 17.33
CA MET A 1 -7.32 -23.82 16.73
C MET A 1 -7.57 -23.81 15.24
N ILE A 2 -7.62 -22.64 14.61
CA ILE A 2 -7.63 -22.55 13.16
C ILE A 2 -6.15 -22.59 12.77
N ASP A 3 -5.75 -23.61 12.01
CA ASP A 3 -4.38 -23.74 11.53
C ASP A 3 -4.01 -22.49 10.73
N SER A 4 -2.98 -21.79 11.19
CA SER A 4 -2.48 -20.54 10.61
C SER A 4 -1.78 -20.72 9.26
N GLU A 5 -1.86 -21.90 8.64
CA GLU A 5 -1.02 -22.25 7.49
C GLU A 5 -1.67 -22.05 6.13
N ASN A 6 -2.99 -21.82 6.00
CA ASN A 6 -3.60 -21.53 4.69
C ASN A 6 -4.90 -20.73 4.84
N MET A 7 -4.77 -19.45 5.16
CA MET A 7 -5.93 -18.54 5.12
C MET A 7 -6.02 -17.95 3.72
N SER A 8 -7.15 -18.08 3.04
CA SER A 8 -7.45 -17.31 1.83
C SER A 8 -8.00 -15.93 2.20
N THR A 9 -8.08 -15.00 1.24
CA THR A 9 -8.69 -13.68 1.45
C THR A 9 -10.10 -13.78 2.03
N SER A 10 -10.91 -14.74 1.57
CA SER A 10 -12.25 -14.99 2.12
C SER A 10 -12.20 -15.49 3.56
N ASP A 11 -11.23 -16.35 3.90
CA ASP A 11 -11.10 -16.89 5.25
C ASP A 11 -10.73 -15.81 6.28
N TYR A 12 -9.96 -14.79 5.88
CA TYR A 12 -9.67 -13.67 6.77
C TYR A 12 -10.88 -12.77 7.02
N TYR A 13 -11.71 -12.50 6.00
CA TYR A 13 -12.95 -11.74 6.21
C TYR A 13 -13.92 -12.49 7.12
N ASP A 14 -14.03 -13.81 7.00
CA ASP A 14 -14.83 -14.65 7.90
C ASP A 14 -14.27 -14.64 9.32
N TYR A 15 -12.94 -14.74 9.47
CA TYR A 15 -12.27 -14.55 10.76
C TYR A 15 -12.57 -13.17 11.35
N ALA A 16 -12.40 -12.11 10.59
CA ALA A 16 -12.62 -10.73 11.03
C ALA A 16 -14.07 -10.53 11.51
N SER A 17 -15.04 -11.05 10.77
CA SER A 17 -16.46 -11.04 11.14
C SER A 17 -16.71 -11.81 12.44
N ARG A 18 -16.21 -13.05 12.54
CA ARG A 18 -16.38 -13.93 13.71
C ARG A 18 -15.82 -13.32 14.99
N PHE A 19 -14.70 -12.59 14.90
CA PHE A 19 -14.02 -11.98 16.04
C PHE A 19 -14.28 -10.47 16.15
N GLN A 20 -15.29 -9.94 15.45
CA GLN A 20 -15.71 -8.54 15.51
C GLN A 20 -14.56 -7.54 15.28
N LYS A 21 -13.65 -7.87 14.36
CA LYS A 21 -12.53 -7.01 13.98
C LYS A 21 -13.04 -5.77 13.25
N LYS A 22 -12.42 -4.62 13.52
CA LYS A 22 -12.64 -3.39 12.76
C LYS A 22 -11.67 -3.39 11.59
N ILE A 23 -12.20 -3.57 10.38
CA ILE A 23 -11.39 -3.61 9.16
C ILE A 23 -11.67 -2.40 8.28
N GLU A 24 -10.61 -1.82 7.71
CA GLU A 24 -10.70 -0.74 6.75
C GLU A 24 -9.90 -1.11 5.49
N THR A 25 -10.50 -0.95 4.32
CA THR A 25 -9.81 -1.17 3.04
C THR A 25 -9.57 0.16 2.36
N VAL A 26 -8.28 0.46 2.13
CA VAL A 26 -7.85 1.67 1.44
C VAL A 26 -7.30 1.28 0.07
N SER A 27 -7.95 1.80 -0.98
CA SER A 27 -7.46 1.69 -2.35
C SER A 27 -6.51 2.82 -2.68
N GLY A 28 -5.62 2.60 -3.65
CA GLY A 28 -4.73 3.63 -4.14
C GLY A 28 -3.58 3.13 -4.99
N ILE A 29 -2.65 4.03 -5.25
CA ILE A 29 -1.38 3.69 -5.90
C ILE A 29 -0.46 3.11 -4.85
N ILE A 30 -0.01 1.88 -5.07
CA ILE A 30 1.01 1.23 -4.26
C ILE A 30 2.36 1.40 -4.95
N MET A 31 3.30 2.03 -4.24
CA MET A 31 4.70 2.15 -4.64
C MET A 31 5.54 1.17 -3.84
N TYR A 32 6.31 0.35 -4.53
CA TYR A 32 7.15 -0.67 -3.89
C TYR A 32 8.47 -0.84 -4.64
N PRO A 33 9.56 -1.22 -3.95
CA PRO A 33 10.88 -1.30 -4.57
C PRO A 33 10.90 -2.30 -5.74
N ASP A 34 11.54 -1.91 -6.85
CA ASP A 34 11.73 -2.77 -8.02
C ASP A 34 12.75 -3.88 -7.74
N HIS A 35 12.31 -4.91 -7.03
CA HIS A 35 13.09 -6.11 -6.72
C HIS A 35 12.19 -7.35 -6.73
N GLU A 36 12.83 -8.52 -6.73
CA GLU A 36 12.14 -9.81 -6.64
C GLU A 36 11.76 -10.12 -5.20
N GLY A 37 10.59 -10.74 -5.02
CA GLY A 37 10.05 -11.14 -3.72
C GLY A 37 8.99 -10.20 -3.17
N ILE A 38 8.53 -10.53 -1.96
CA ILE A 38 7.55 -9.74 -1.23
C ILE A 38 8.28 -8.54 -0.59
N PRO A 39 7.91 -7.29 -0.92
CA PRO A 39 8.55 -6.13 -0.32
C PRO A 39 8.34 -6.12 1.19
N GLN A 40 9.37 -5.71 1.92
CA GLN A 40 9.24 -5.51 3.36
C GLN A 40 8.21 -4.41 3.63
N ASP A 41 8.34 -3.32 2.88
CA ASP A 41 7.57 -2.11 3.05
C ASP A 41 7.05 -1.58 1.72
N VAL A 42 5.92 -0.90 1.75
CA VAL A 42 5.33 -0.21 0.59
C VAL A 42 4.85 1.18 0.98
N LEU A 43 4.72 2.06 -0.01
CA LEU A 43 3.99 3.31 0.15
C LEU A 43 2.63 3.18 -0.55
N LEU A 44 1.58 3.71 0.08
CA LEU A 44 0.23 3.78 -0.46
C LEU A 44 -0.17 5.24 -0.59
N VAL A 45 -0.47 5.70 -1.81
CA VAL A 45 -1.11 6.98 -2.06
C VAL A 45 -2.62 6.73 -2.16
N PRO A 46 -3.44 7.10 -1.16
CA PRO A 46 -4.87 6.81 -1.14
C PRO A 46 -5.56 7.45 -2.34
N PHE A 47 -6.24 6.61 -3.12
CA PHE A 47 -6.97 7.07 -4.29
C PHE A 47 -8.07 6.08 -4.67
N LYS A 48 -9.20 6.60 -5.12
CA LYS A 48 -10.29 5.81 -5.69
C LYS A 48 -10.49 6.24 -7.13
N ILE A 49 -10.38 5.29 -8.05
CA ILE A 49 -10.68 5.54 -9.46
C ILE A 49 -12.17 5.83 -9.59
N THR A 50 -12.49 6.98 -10.17
CA THR A 50 -13.88 7.41 -10.43
C THR A 50 -14.26 7.36 -11.91
N GLU A 51 -13.29 7.21 -12.80
CA GLU A 51 -13.45 7.28 -14.25
C GLU A 51 -12.50 6.30 -14.95
N GLU A 52 -12.82 5.89 -16.18
CA GLU A 52 -11.92 5.07 -16.99
C GLU A 52 -10.71 5.89 -17.44
N LYS A 53 -9.58 5.69 -16.74
CA LYS A 53 -8.28 6.31 -17.05
C LYS A 53 -7.22 5.22 -17.20
N SER A 54 -6.15 5.52 -17.95
CA SER A 54 -5.00 4.63 -17.97
C SER A 54 -4.29 4.59 -16.60
N LEU A 55 -3.50 3.55 -16.35
CA LEU A 55 -2.68 3.48 -15.14
C LEU A 55 -1.74 4.69 -15.00
N GLU A 56 -1.12 5.15 -16.09
CA GLU A 56 -0.27 6.34 -16.09
C GLU A 56 -1.03 7.60 -15.63
N GLN A 57 -2.20 7.85 -16.23
CA GLN A 57 -3.03 9.01 -15.87
C GLN A 57 -3.48 8.96 -14.41
N THR A 58 -3.84 7.77 -13.96
CA THR A 58 -4.28 7.52 -12.57
C THR A 58 -3.14 7.77 -11.59
N ILE A 59 -1.92 7.34 -11.90
CA ILE A 59 -0.74 7.63 -11.05
C ILE A 59 -0.50 9.13 -10.98
N ILE A 60 -0.45 9.82 -12.12
CA ILE A 60 -0.19 11.27 -12.17
C ILE A 60 -1.24 12.04 -11.35
N GLU A 61 -2.51 11.70 -11.51
CA GLU A 61 -3.61 12.31 -10.77
C GLU A 61 -3.53 12.03 -9.27
N ALA A 62 -3.40 10.75 -8.89
CA ALA A 62 -3.35 10.34 -7.49
C ALA A 62 -2.19 11.00 -6.75
N VAL A 63 -0.98 10.98 -7.31
CA VAL A 63 0.21 11.57 -6.69
C VAL A 63 0.07 13.10 -6.62
N ARG A 64 -0.50 13.75 -7.63
CA ARG A 64 -0.70 15.20 -7.63
C ARG A 64 -1.71 15.68 -6.58
N ILE A 65 -2.80 14.92 -6.38
CA ILE A 65 -3.91 15.34 -5.51
C ILE A 65 -3.72 14.84 -4.08
N HIS A 66 -3.10 13.67 -3.89
CA HIS A 66 -3.03 12.96 -2.62
C HIS A 66 -1.62 12.57 -2.20
N GLY A 67 -0.58 13.06 -2.90
CA GLY A 67 0.81 12.81 -2.53
C GLY A 67 1.16 13.28 -1.12
N ASP A 68 0.42 14.25 -0.58
CA ASP A 68 0.50 14.75 0.80
C ASP A 68 -0.07 13.78 1.86
N LYS A 69 -0.72 12.69 1.42
CA LYS A 69 -1.35 11.67 2.26
C LYS A 69 -0.75 10.30 2.01
N THR A 70 0.49 10.25 1.53
CA THR A 70 1.16 8.99 1.27
C THR A 70 1.40 8.26 2.59
N ILE A 71 1.06 6.99 2.65
CA ILE A 71 1.15 6.17 3.85
C ILE A 71 2.27 5.16 3.67
N PHE A 72 3.17 5.10 4.63
CA PHE A 72 4.06 3.96 4.78
C PHE A 72 3.31 2.76 5.36
N THR A 73 3.55 1.57 4.82
CA THR A 73 2.94 0.34 5.30
C THR A 73 3.99 -0.76 5.39
N TYR A 74 4.14 -1.34 6.58
CA TYR A 74 4.93 -2.56 6.80
C TYR A 74 4.21 -3.77 6.19
N PHE A 75 4.57 -4.12 4.96
CA PHE A 75 3.82 -5.02 4.09
C PHE A 75 4.16 -6.49 4.30
N GLN A 76 5.36 -6.78 4.81
CA GLN A 76 5.89 -8.13 4.88
C GLN A 76 5.01 -9.12 5.66
N ASN A 77 4.27 -8.62 6.67
CA ASN A 77 3.43 -9.47 7.51
C ASN A 77 2.22 -10.06 6.77
N ILE A 78 1.79 -9.46 5.65
CA ILE A 78 0.67 -9.97 4.86
C ILE A 78 0.96 -11.36 4.30
N LYS A 79 2.23 -11.72 4.06
CA LYS A 79 2.61 -13.05 3.51
C LYS A 79 2.13 -14.24 4.34
N TRP A 80 1.95 -14.05 5.65
CA TRP A 80 1.45 -15.11 6.54
C TRP A 80 -0.05 -15.34 6.40
N ILE A 81 -0.76 -14.36 5.85
CA ILE A 81 -2.19 -14.42 5.56
C ILE A 81 -2.43 -14.72 4.07
N MET A 82 -1.53 -14.27 3.18
CA MET A 82 -1.64 -14.47 1.74
C MET A 82 -0.43 -15.28 1.23
N PRO A 83 -0.50 -16.62 1.22
CA PRO A 83 0.64 -17.47 0.86
C PRO A 83 1.10 -17.30 -0.60
N ASP A 84 0.21 -16.91 -1.52
CA ASP A 84 0.52 -16.63 -2.94
C ASP A 84 0.78 -15.13 -3.23
N LEU A 85 1.11 -14.33 -2.21
CA LEU A 85 1.33 -12.89 -2.38
C LEU A 85 2.46 -12.58 -3.40
N ASP A 86 3.55 -13.35 -3.37
CA ASP A 86 4.65 -13.20 -4.32
C ASP A 86 4.21 -13.43 -5.78
N GLY A 87 3.39 -14.46 -6.01
CA GLY A 87 2.82 -14.77 -7.32
C GLY A 87 1.89 -13.67 -7.83
N GLN A 88 1.10 -13.08 -6.93
CA GLN A 88 0.22 -11.95 -7.26
C GLN A 88 1.03 -10.69 -7.63
N LEU A 89 2.06 -10.36 -6.87
CA LEU A 89 2.92 -9.20 -7.12
C LEU A 89 3.68 -9.30 -8.45
N LYS A 90 4.16 -10.50 -8.81
CA LYS A 90 4.87 -10.75 -10.07
C LYS A 90 4.02 -10.50 -11.31
N ASN A 91 2.71 -10.77 -11.22
CA ASN A 91 1.77 -10.65 -12.35
C ASN A 91 0.90 -9.38 -12.27
N TRP A 92 1.24 -8.45 -11.39
CA TRP A 92 0.51 -7.21 -11.23
C TRP A 92 1.00 -6.18 -12.24
N PRO A 93 0.15 -5.61 -13.11
CA PRO A 93 0.59 -4.55 -14.00
C PRO A 93 1.14 -3.38 -13.21
N PHE A 94 2.34 -2.94 -13.60
CA PHE A 94 3.04 -1.85 -12.95
C PHE A 94 3.69 -0.94 -14.00
N LEU A 95 3.87 0.32 -13.61
CA LEU A 95 4.77 1.24 -14.27
C LEU A 95 5.96 1.54 -13.35
N LYS A 96 7.07 2.06 -13.91
CA LYS A 96 8.25 2.40 -13.12
C LYS A 96 8.31 3.90 -12.87
N GLY A 97 8.72 4.25 -11.66
CA GLY A 97 9.09 5.62 -11.28
C GLY A 97 10.34 5.61 -10.43
N THR A 98 10.85 6.79 -10.10
CA THR A 98 12.16 6.93 -9.45
C THR A 98 12.11 8.02 -8.39
N PHE A 99 12.61 7.74 -7.20
CA PHE A 99 12.88 8.78 -6.19
C PHE A 99 14.16 9.54 -6.52
N ILE A 100 14.12 10.87 -6.38
CA ILE A 100 15.25 11.76 -6.60
C ILE A 100 15.87 12.15 -5.25
N GLY A 101 17.18 11.89 -5.10
CA GLY A 101 17.92 12.24 -3.89
C GLY A 101 17.65 11.28 -2.73
N GLN A 102 17.00 11.77 -1.66
CA GLN A 102 16.60 10.91 -0.55
C GLN A 102 15.48 9.98 -1.01
N HIS A 103 15.61 8.70 -0.70
CA HIS A 103 14.67 7.67 -1.09
C HIS A 103 14.37 6.78 0.12
N TYR A 104 13.15 6.26 0.16
CA TYR A 104 12.67 5.49 1.29
C TYR A 104 13.19 4.05 1.28
N PHE A 105 13.18 3.44 0.09
CA PHE A 105 13.63 2.07 -0.09
C PHE A 105 15.14 1.99 -0.32
N MET A 106 15.70 0.78 -0.37
CA MET A 106 17.11 0.61 -0.72
C MET A 106 17.42 0.95 -2.19
N SER A 107 16.41 0.86 -3.07
CA SER A 107 16.50 1.23 -4.48
C SER A 107 15.70 2.50 -4.72
N PRO A 108 16.22 3.48 -5.49
CA PRO A 108 15.44 4.64 -5.87
C PRO A 108 14.34 4.30 -6.89
N VAL A 109 14.48 3.18 -7.62
CA VAL A 109 13.50 2.74 -8.62
C VAL A 109 12.39 1.94 -7.95
N VAL A 110 11.14 2.32 -8.25
CA VAL A 110 9.94 1.70 -7.71
C VAL A 110 8.99 1.24 -8.81
N ARG A 111 8.23 0.20 -8.50
CA ARG A 111 7.04 -0.23 -9.25
C ARG A 111 5.82 0.50 -8.68
N LEU A 112 4.94 0.96 -9.56
CA LEU A 112 3.71 1.66 -9.26
C LEU A 112 2.54 0.87 -9.83
N SER A 113 1.62 0.47 -8.97
CA SER A 113 0.47 -0.33 -9.35
C SER A 113 -0.79 0.13 -8.61
N TYR A 114 -1.97 -0.15 -9.15
CA TYR A 114 -3.24 0.19 -8.51
C TYR A 114 -3.86 -1.01 -7.79
N GLY A 115 -4.19 -0.84 -6.51
CA GLY A 115 -4.68 -1.91 -5.66
C GLY A 115 -5.30 -1.40 -4.37
N ALA A 116 -5.49 -2.30 -3.42
CA ALA A 116 -5.98 -1.97 -2.09
C ALA A 116 -5.27 -2.77 -1.00
N ILE A 117 -5.16 -2.17 0.18
CA ILE A 117 -4.68 -2.80 1.40
C ILE A 117 -5.82 -2.76 2.42
N THR A 118 -6.11 -3.91 3.03
CA THR A 118 -7.05 -4.01 4.15
C THR A 118 -6.27 -4.04 5.46
N PHE A 119 -6.64 -3.17 6.37
CA PHE A 119 -6.05 -3.01 7.68
C PHE A 119 -7.01 -3.49 8.78
N ASP A 120 -6.46 -3.96 9.90
CA ASP A 120 -7.16 -4.27 11.14
C ASP A 120 -6.87 -3.20 12.19
N GLN A 121 -7.90 -2.48 12.60
CA GLN A 121 -7.89 -1.35 13.53
C GLN A 121 -8.36 -1.72 14.95
N THR A 122 -8.52 -3.01 15.24
CA THR A 122 -9.20 -3.46 16.47
C THR A 122 -8.48 -3.05 17.77
N VAL A 123 -7.16 -2.89 17.76
CA VAL A 123 -6.31 -2.68 18.96
C VAL A 123 -5.51 -1.38 18.88
N ILE A 124 -6.04 -0.35 18.20
CA ILE A 124 -5.37 0.95 18.20
C ILE A 124 -5.64 1.64 19.55
N GLU A 125 -4.83 1.33 20.54
CA GLU A 125 -4.67 2.16 21.74
C GLU A 125 -3.68 3.27 21.37
N GLN A 126 -4.19 4.46 21.02
CA GLN A 126 -3.32 5.62 20.82
C GLN A 126 -2.84 6.09 22.18
N GLU A 127 -1.53 6.10 22.40
CA GLU A 127 -0.99 6.76 23.58
C GLU A 127 -1.25 8.28 23.47
N PRO A 128 -1.72 8.94 24.53
CA PRO A 128 -1.96 10.37 24.50
C PRO A 128 -0.69 11.14 24.14
N GLY A 129 -0.69 11.83 23.00
CA GLY A 129 0.41 12.68 22.55
C GLY A 129 1.31 12.09 21.47
N GLU A 130 1.04 10.88 20.98
CA GLU A 130 1.66 10.40 19.74
C GLU A 130 1.23 11.28 18.56
N VAL A 131 2.20 11.64 17.72
CA VAL A 131 1.99 12.40 16.49
C VAL A 131 2.53 11.59 15.32
N ASP A 132 1.85 11.70 14.19
CA ASP A 132 2.30 11.10 12.95
C ASP A 132 3.71 11.62 12.60
N VAL A 133 4.59 10.71 12.17
CA VAL A 133 5.93 11.05 11.67
C VAL A 133 5.84 11.25 10.17
N HIS A 134 6.29 12.41 9.70
CA HIS A 134 6.23 12.81 8.30
C HIS A 134 7.62 12.84 7.66
N ARG A 135 7.73 12.35 6.42
CA ARG A 135 8.94 12.42 5.60
C ARG A 135 8.60 12.90 4.20
N GLN A 136 9.25 13.98 3.79
CA GLN A 136 9.14 14.54 2.44
C GLN A 136 10.07 13.80 1.48
N LEU A 137 9.56 13.37 0.34
CA LEU A 137 10.34 12.71 -0.72
C LEU A 137 10.05 13.37 -2.07
N CYS A 138 11.06 13.42 -2.94
CA CYS A 138 10.90 13.86 -4.32
C CYS A 138 10.80 12.64 -5.24
N PHE A 139 9.72 12.55 -6.00
CA PHE A 139 9.39 11.41 -6.86
C PHE A 139 9.23 11.85 -8.31
N GLU A 140 9.83 11.12 -9.24
CA GLU A 140 9.73 11.35 -10.67
C GLU A 140 8.98 10.21 -11.38
N PHE A 141 8.04 10.60 -12.23
CA PHE A 141 7.27 9.68 -13.06
C PHE A 141 6.84 10.35 -14.37
N CYS A 142 7.08 9.68 -15.50
CA CYS A 142 6.75 10.18 -16.85
C CYS A 142 7.21 11.63 -17.12
N GLY A 143 8.41 11.99 -16.64
CA GLY A 143 8.98 13.33 -16.79
C GLY A 143 8.36 14.40 -15.89
N HIS A 144 7.45 14.03 -15.00
CA HIS A 144 6.91 14.90 -13.96
C HIS A 144 7.60 14.63 -12.62
N GLN A 145 7.90 15.71 -11.91
CA GLN A 145 8.40 15.66 -10.53
C GLN A 145 7.28 16.00 -9.56
N PHE A 146 7.22 15.28 -8.46
CA PHE A 146 6.24 15.41 -7.39
C PHE A 146 6.94 15.42 -6.05
N ASP A 147 6.51 16.32 -5.17
CA ASP A 147 6.85 16.25 -3.75
C ASP A 147 5.75 15.47 -3.05
N ILE A 148 6.11 14.40 -2.36
CA ILE A 148 5.18 13.56 -1.60
C ILE A 148 5.51 13.64 -0.12
N ASP A 149 4.47 13.66 0.71
CA ASP A 149 4.58 13.57 2.16
C ASP A 149 4.19 12.17 2.62
N VAL A 150 5.14 11.47 3.22
CA VAL A 150 4.97 10.11 3.71
C VAL A 150 4.74 10.12 5.21
N VAL A 151 3.59 9.59 5.62
CA VAL A 151 3.24 9.30 7.00
C VAL A 151 3.79 7.91 7.38
N GLU A 152 4.82 7.86 8.22
CA GLU A 152 5.53 6.61 8.58
C GLU A 152 4.72 5.73 9.56
N PHE A 153 3.98 6.34 10.47
CA PHE A 153 3.23 5.61 11.51
C PHE A 153 1.81 6.16 11.61
N PRO A 154 0.95 5.94 10.60
CA PRO A 154 -0.39 6.48 10.63
C PRO A 154 -1.16 5.87 11.79
N LEU A 155 -1.36 6.65 12.85
CA LEU A 155 -1.93 6.17 14.11
C LEU A 155 -3.36 5.64 13.96
N GLN A 156 -4.02 5.89 12.83
CA GLN A 156 -5.43 5.55 12.59
C GLN A 156 -5.63 4.33 11.70
N LEU A 157 -4.63 3.88 10.93
CA LEU A 157 -4.84 2.85 9.91
C LEU A 157 -4.74 1.42 10.47
N GLY A 158 -3.97 1.19 11.52
CA GLY A 158 -3.82 -0.14 12.12
C GLY A 158 -2.87 -1.03 11.34
N VAL A 159 -2.99 -2.35 11.51
CA VAL A 159 -2.02 -3.32 10.96
C VAL A 159 -2.51 -3.81 9.59
N PRO A 160 -1.68 -3.80 8.53
CA PRO A 160 -2.05 -4.37 7.24
C PRO A 160 -2.22 -5.90 7.32
N LYS A 161 -3.26 -6.42 6.68
CA LYS A 161 -3.66 -7.83 6.77
C LYS A 161 -3.90 -8.48 5.43
N LEU A 162 -4.49 -7.75 4.49
CA LEU A 162 -4.75 -8.24 3.15
C LEU A 162 -4.27 -7.24 2.12
N PHE A 163 -3.95 -7.77 0.95
CA PHE A 163 -3.67 -7.05 -0.26
C PHE A 163 -4.64 -7.50 -1.36
N THR A 164 -5.08 -6.58 -2.20
CA THR A 164 -5.96 -6.88 -3.33
C THR A 164 -5.48 -6.12 -4.55
N LYS A 165 -5.07 -6.87 -5.59
CA LYS A 165 -4.87 -6.33 -6.93
C LYS A 165 -6.21 -5.85 -7.47
N LEU A 166 -6.28 -4.61 -7.90
CA LEU A 166 -7.44 -4.06 -8.60
C LEU A 166 -7.14 -3.96 -10.08
N GLU A 167 -8.15 -4.21 -10.91
CA GLU A 167 -8.02 -4.06 -12.35
C GLU A 167 -8.08 -2.58 -12.74
N ILE A 168 -7.24 -2.24 -13.71
CA ILE A 168 -7.18 -0.92 -14.33
C ILE A 168 -6.79 -1.13 -15.79
N ASN A 169 -7.34 -0.31 -16.67
CA ASN A 169 -6.94 -0.30 -18.07
C ASN A 169 -5.47 0.13 -18.16
N THR A 170 -4.59 -0.78 -18.55
CA THR A 170 -3.19 -0.50 -18.90
C THR A 170 -3.01 -0.30 -20.38
#